data_AF-A0A6N7GPT9-F1
#
_entry.id   AF-A0A6N7GPT9-F1
#
_cell.length_a   1.000
_cell.length_b   1.000
_cell.length_c   1.000
_cell.angle_alpha   90.00
_cell.angle_beta   90.00
_cell.angle_gamma   90.00
#
_symmetry.space_group_name_H-M   'P 1'
#
loop_
_entity.id
_entity.type
_entity.pdbx_description
1 polymer ?
#
loop_
_entity_poly.entity_id
_entity_poly.type
_entity_poly.pdbx_seq_one_letter_code
_entity_poly.pdbx_strand_id
1 'polypeptide(L)'
;MARAAARSCIGAGLNVCSRGGRTRSQSKGVDLMRRAKPIFAVAAIAALGVSLATTEASADWREKYKVLKLGSVTVETQSATITRFKPLAEYIERKLGVKAEVFTASDYAGIVQALSAGHIHLGRMGGAAYAAGYIDSKAGIEPLVMNVEPNGGKGYFSVLIVRADSPYKSLEDLKGKTLGWADPNSTSGYLVPNAALRDAGIDPQKYFSRTVFSGGHEQNVFGVLKGTLDSAFTWTSPGHQSGQFRIMMDRGLLKLDDIRTVWQSPLIANPLWAIPSNTPPDMRKDLLNLFLELAKDNMAIAEAAAQGKTRGFEAVSHETYKTFVTIAEDQRKSRRR
;
A
#
# COMPACT_ATOMS: atom_id res chain seq x y z
N MET A 1 54.75 3.14 9.94
CA MET A 1 55.10 2.11 10.94
C MET A 1 53.91 1.94 11.89
N ALA A 2 53.65 0.83 12.58
CA ALA A 2 53.58 -0.58 12.17
C ALA A 2 53.22 -1.46 13.40
N ARG A 3 52.14 -2.27 13.34
CA ARG A 3 51.74 -3.30 14.36
C ARG A 3 51.38 -2.73 15.76
N ALA A 4 50.77 -3.44 16.71
CA ALA A 4 50.03 -4.73 16.80
C ALA A 4 48.90 -4.51 17.86
N ALA A 5 47.69 -5.07 17.79
CA ALA A 5 47.25 -6.48 17.70
C ALA A 5 47.49 -7.31 18.99
N ALA A 6 46.41 -7.59 19.73
CA ALA A 6 46.35 -8.62 20.78
C ALA A 6 44.93 -9.23 20.87
N ARG A 7 44.86 -10.56 21.01
CA ARG A 7 43.67 -11.34 21.40
C ARG A 7 44.05 -12.16 22.64
N SER A 8 43.08 -12.55 23.47
CA SER A 8 43.20 -13.75 24.30
C SER A 8 41.83 -14.35 24.60
N CYS A 9 41.78 -15.65 24.87
CA CYS A 9 40.57 -16.43 25.18
C CYS A 9 40.79 -17.28 26.43
N ILE A 10 39.73 -17.48 27.22
CA ILE A 10 39.62 -18.39 28.38
C ILE A 10 38.15 -18.84 28.41
N GLY A 11 37.72 -20.08 28.69
CA GLY A 11 38.33 -21.40 28.87
C GLY A 11 37.17 -22.41 29.09
N ALA A 12 37.05 -23.51 28.35
CA ALA A 12 37.66 -24.83 28.57
C ALA A 12 36.93 -25.76 29.59
N GLY A 13 36.32 -26.85 29.10
CA GLY A 13 35.87 -28.04 29.86
C GLY A 13 34.36 -28.13 30.20
N LEU A 14 33.76 -29.32 30.38
CA LEU A 14 34.17 -30.71 30.05
C LEU A 14 32.96 -31.69 30.07
N ASN A 15 33.11 -32.92 29.55
CA ASN A 15 32.03 -33.89 29.27
C ASN A 15 31.59 -34.77 30.46
N VAL A 16 30.28 -35.09 30.55
CA VAL A 16 29.70 -36.27 31.24
C VAL A 16 28.33 -36.61 30.57
N CYS A 17 27.76 -37.82 30.59
CA CYS A 17 28.24 -39.10 30.01
C CYS A 17 27.02 -40.00 29.63
N SER A 18 27.24 -41.18 29.07
CA SER A 18 26.23 -42.16 28.59
C SER A 18 25.71 -43.12 29.68
N ARG A 19 24.45 -43.58 29.57
CA ARG A 19 24.05 -45.01 29.64
C ARG A 19 22.55 -45.26 29.36
N GLY A 20 22.21 -46.49 28.96
CA GLY A 20 20.84 -47.00 28.84
C GLY A 20 20.72 -48.43 29.38
N GLY A 21 19.50 -49.00 29.42
CA GLY A 21 19.26 -50.34 29.97
C GLY A 21 18.01 -51.06 29.42
N ARG A 22 18.10 -52.38 29.29
CA ARG A 22 16.99 -53.33 29.02
C ARG A 22 16.57 -53.98 30.36
N THR A 23 15.41 -54.59 30.59
CA THR A 23 14.77 -55.79 29.99
C THR A 23 13.34 -55.93 30.60
N ARG A 24 12.38 -56.75 30.13
CA ARG A 24 12.24 -58.23 30.26
C ARG A 24 11.01 -58.71 29.42
N SER A 25 11.03 -59.87 28.73
CA SER A 25 10.53 -61.22 29.16
C SER A 25 9.01 -61.26 29.44
N GLN A 26 8.16 -62.21 28.97
CA GLN A 26 8.22 -63.45 28.13
C GLN A 26 6.75 -63.73 27.66
N SER A 27 6.22 -64.84 27.07
CA SER A 27 6.54 -66.18 26.48
C SER A 27 5.17 -66.76 25.99
N LYS A 28 4.92 -67.70 25.06
CA LYS A 28 5.57 -68.61 24.06
C LYS A 28 4.46 -68.95 23.02
N GLY A 29 4.63 -69.67 21.89
CA GLY A 29 5.78 -70.38 21.31
C GLY A 29 5.50 -71.89 21.08
N VAL A 30 4.94 -72.29 19.93
CA VAL A 30 4.72 -73.68 19.45
C VAL A 30 5.00 -73.80 17.94
N ASP A 31 5.45 -74.98 17.51
CA ASP A 31 5.98 -75.35 16.19
C ASP A 31 5.53 -76.83 15.89
N LEU A 32 5.72 -77.52 14.76
CA LEU A 32 6.63 -77.36 13.62
C LEU A 32 6.13 -78.12 12.37
N MET A 33 6.28 -77.52 11.16
CA MET A 33 6.07 -78.15 9.83
C MET A 33 4.60 -78.57 9.50
N ARG A 34 4.19 -78.92 8.26
CA ARG A 34 4.92 -79.50 7.10
C ARG A 34 4.14 -79.37 5.76
N ARG A 35 4.88 -79.50 4.64
CA ARG A 35 4.48 -79.73 3.22
C ARG A 35 4.48 -78.49 2.31
N ALA A 36 4.63 -78.74 1.00
CA ALA A 36 5.04 -77.77 0.00
C ALA A 36 4.11 -77.74 -1.23
N LYS A 37 4.12 -76.58 -1.93
CA LYS A 37 3.93 -76.35 -3.38
C LYS A 37 2.90 -77.23 -4.14
N PRO A 38 1.98 -76.61 -4.89
CA PRO A 38 2.40 -76.07 -6.20
C PRO A 38 2.07 -74.60 -6.43
N ILE A 39 2.49 -74.11 -7.59
CA ILE A 39 2.37 -72.72 -8.06
C ILE A 39 1.07 -72.57 -8.85
N PHE A 40 0.31 -71.51 -8.57
CA PHE A 40 -0.65 -70.93 -9.53
C PHE A 40 -0.25 -69.48 -9.81
N ALA A 41 0.00 -69.18 -11.09
CA ALA A 41 0.32 -67.83 -11.52
C ALA A 41 -0.98 -67.02 -11.66
N VAL A 42 -1.24 -66.12 -10.71
CA VAL A 42 -2.31 -65.13 -10.86
C VAL A 42 -1.80 -64.05 -11.82
N ALA A 43 -2.40 -63.99 -13.02
CA ALA A 43 -2.10 -62.95 -13.98
C ALA A 43 -2.58 -61.59 -13.45
N ALA A 44 -1.66 -60.77 -12.97
CA ALA A 44 -1.97 -59.40 -12.55
C ALA A 44 -2.29 -58.55 -13.80
N ILE A 45 -3.58 -58.35 -14.07
CA ILE A 45 -4.03 -57.40 -15.08
C ILE A 45 -3.70 -55.99 -14.56
N ALA A 46 -2.54 -55.48 -14.99
CA ALA A 46 -2.13 -54.11 -14.75
C ALA A 46 -3.01 -53.17 -15.60
N ALA A 47 -4.18 -52.85 -15.08
CA ALA A 47 -5.02 -51.80 -15.63
C ALA A 47 -4.26 -50.47 -15.51
N LEU A 48 -3.67 -50.01 -16.62
CA LEU A 48 -3.18 -48.64 -16.73
C LEU A 48 -4.39 -47.70 -16.70
N GLY A 49 -4.81 -47.36 -15.49
CA GLY A 49 -5.64 -46.19 -15.25
C GLY A 49 -4.84 -44.96 -15.65
N VAL A 50 -4.94 -44.58 -16.93
CA VAL A 50 -4.49 -43.28 -17.41
C VAL A 50 -5.36 -42.26 -16.70
N SER A 51 -4.86 -41.77 -15.56
CA SER A 51 -5.48 -40.68 -14.85
C SER A 51 -5.37 -39.45 -15.73
N LEU A 52 -6.43 -39.22 -16.51
CA LEU A 52 -6.67 -37.97 -17.20
C LEU A 52 -6.84 -36.92 -16.11
N ALA A 53 -5.70 -36.35 -15.69
CA ALA A 53 -5.62 -35.11 -14.96
C ALA A 53 -6.19 -34.04 -15.89
N THR A 54 -7.51 -33.91 -15.90
CA THR A 54 -8.21 -32.78 -16.46
C THR A 54 -7.69 -31.56 -15.71
N THR A 55 -6.76 -30.83 -16.33
CA THR A 55 -6.54 -29.44 -15.98
C THR A 55 -7.90 -28.77 -16.10
N GLU A 56 -8.50 -28.45 -14.94
CA GLU A 56 -9.61 -27.51 -14.89
C GLU A 56 -9.10 -26.24 -15.59
N ALA A 57 -9.63 -25.98 -16.80
CA ALA A 57 -9.31 -24.77 -17.51
C ALA A 57 -9.78 -23.62 -16.63
N SER A 58 -8.85 -22.81 -16.10
CA SER A 58 -9.14 -21.68 -15.23
C SER A 58 -10.22 -20.83 -15.91
N ALA A 59 -11.44 -20.90 -15.39
CA ALA A 59 -12.60 -20.28 -16.02
C ALA A 59 -12.31 -18.78 -16.12
N ASP A 60 -12.36 -18.25 -17.35
CA ASP A 60 -11.87 -16.91 -17.63
C ASP A 60 -12.51 -15.93 -16.64
N TRP A 61 -11.69 -15.18 -15.91
CA TRP A 61 -12.17 -14.28 -14.87
C TRP A 61 -13.15 -13.24 -15.44
N ARG A 62 -13.10 -12.96 -16.74
CA ARG A 62 -14.04 -12.12 -17.52
C ARG A 62 -15.46 -12.72 -17.61
N GLU A 63 -15.66 -14.00 -17.30
CA GLU A 63 -16.98 -14.61 -17.13
C GLU A 63 -17.64 -14.17 -15.83
N LYS A 64 -16.88 -14.15 -14.73
CA LYS A 64 -17.35 -13.74 -13.40
C LYS A 64 -17.37 -12.22 -13.23
N TYR A 65 -16.37 -11.52 -13.74
CA TYR A 65 -16.17 -10.08 -13.58
C TYR A 65 -16.46 -9.36 -14.91
N LYS A 66 -17.75 -9.10 -15.19
CA LYS A 66 -18.17 -8.43 -16.44
C LYS A 66 -17.86 -6.92 -16.49
N VAL A 67 -17.59 -6.29 -15.34
CA VAL A 67 -17.27 -4.85 -15.25
C VAL A 67 -16.20 -4.60 -14.18
N LEU A 68 -15.04 -4.11 -14.59
CA LEU A 68 -13.97 -3.69 -13.68
C LEU A 68 -14.12 -2.23 -13.26
N LYS A 69 -14.75 -2.03 -12.11
CA LYS A 69 -14.81 -0.71 -11.44
C LYS A 69 -13.46 -0.33 -10.82
N LEU A 70 -13.00 0.89 -11.11
CA LEU A 70 -11.77 1.49 -10.58
C LEU A 70 -12.06 2.85 -9.90
N GLY A 71 -11.38 3.16 -8.79
CA GLY A 71 -11.52 4.42 -8.08
C GLY A 71 -10.19 4.94 -7.52
N SER A 72 -10.14 6.21 -7.14
CA SER A 72 -8.98 6.81 -6.46
C SER A 72 -9.44 7.61 -5.27
N VAL A 73 -8.69 7.54 -4.16
CA VAL A 73 -8.80 8.57 -3.12
C VAL A 73 -8.36 9.90 -3.74
N THR A 74 -9.28 10.85 -3.78
CA THR A 74 -9.09 12.22 -4.28
C THR A 74 -10.28 13.04 -3.78
N VAL A 75 -10.12 14.35 -3.63
CA VAL A 75 -11.25 15.27 -3.39
C VAL A 75 -11.28 16.35 -4.49
N GLU A 76 -10.94 15.91 -5.70
CA GLU A 76 -11.40 16.52 -6.94
C GLU A 76 -12.92 16.32 -7.10
N THR A 77 -13.57 17.06 -8.00
CA THR A 77 -15.00 16.80 -8.29
C THR A 77 -15.18 15.44 -8.95
N GLN A 78 -16.39 14.84 -8.85
CA GLN A 78 -16.70 13.58 -9.54
C GLN A 78 -16.43 13.69 -11.05
N SER A 79 -16.80 14.81 -11.67
CA SER A 79 -16.52 15.11 -13.08
C SER A 79 -15.02 15.10 -13.39
N ALA A 80 -14.20 15.84 -12.63
CA ALA A 80 -12.75 15.84 -12.82
C ALA A 80 -12.12 14.45 -12.60
N THR A 81 -12.61 13.68 -11.63
CA THR A 81 -12.18 12.31 -11.35
C THR A 81 -12.50 11.37 -12.52
N ILE A 82 -13.72 11.45 -13.07
CA ILE A 82 -14.14 10.70 -14.25
C ILE A 82 -13.31 11.10 -15.48
N THR A 83 -13.16 12.39 -15.76
CA THR A 83 -12.31 12.88 -16.87
C THR A 83 -10.87 12.38 -16.75
N ARG A 84 -10.31 12.35 -15.53
CA ARG A 84 -8.94 11.87 -15.28
C ARG A 84 -8.78 10.37 -15.51
N PHE A 85 -9.70 9.53 -15.00
CA PHE A 85 -9.53 8.08 -15.01
C PHE A 85 -10.27 7.35 -16.15
N LYS A 86 -11.15 8.02 -16.92
CA LYS A 86 -11.82 7.43 -18.09
C LYS A 86 -10.84 6.90 -19.16
N PRO A 87 -9.72 7.58 -19.50
CA PRO A 87 -8.73 7.02 -20.41
C PRO A 87 -8.08 5.72 -19.89
N LEU A 88 -7.89 5.58 -18.57
CA LEU A 88 -7.41 4.34 -17.94
C LEU A 88 -8.48 3.24 -18.00
N ALA A 89 -9.75 3.57 -17.76
CA ALA A 89 -10.86 2.65 -17.92
C ALA A 89 -10.90 2.09 -19.35
N GLU A 90 -10.98 2.95 -20.37
CA GLU A 90 -10.99 2.55 -21.79
C GLU A 90 -9.72 1.78 -22.21
N TYR A 91 -8.57 2.03 -21.57
CA TYR A 91 -7.36 1.25 -21.79
C TYR A 91 -7.46 -0.16 -21.20
N ILE A 92 -8.06 -0.31 -20.01
CA ILE A 92 -8.41 -1.62 -19.43
C ILE A 92 -9.39 -2.36 -20.36
N GLU A 93 -10.40 -1.67 -20.93
CA GLU A 93 -11.32 -2.29 -21.89
C GLU A 93 -10.58 -2.82 -23.14
N ARG A 94 -9.74 -1.99 -23.77
CA ARG A 94 -8.98 -2.38 -24.97
C ARG A 94 -7.92 -3.46 -24.70
N LYS A 95 -7.30 -3.49 -23.52
CA LYS A 95 -6.23 -4.43 -23.20
C LYS A 95 -6.73 -5.76 -22.63
N LEU A 96 -7.81 -5.74 -21.85
CA LEU A 96 -8.32 -6.92 -21.16
C LEU A 96 -9.67 -7.41 -21.69
N GLY A 97 -10.34 -6.73 -22.64
CA GLY A 97 -11.58 -7.23 -23.24
C GLY A 97 -12.77 -7.31 -22.28
N VAL A 98 -12.74 -6.52 -21.20
CA VAL A 98 -13.78 -6.43 -20.16
C VAL A 98 -14.19 -4.98 -19.98
N LYS A 99 -15.47 -4.70 -19.72
CA LYS A 99 -15.94 -3.33 -19.48
C LYS A 99 -15.23 -2.73 -18.25
N ALA A 100 -14.94 -1.43 -18.24
CA ALA A 100 -14.34 -0.75 -17.10
C ALA A 100 -15.04 0.58 -16.79
N GLU A 101 -15.18 0.90 -15.51
CA GLU A 101 -15.98 2.05 -15.05
C GLU A 101 -15.26 2.82 -13.94
N VAL A 102 -15.22 4.15 -14.04
CA VAL A 102 -14.71 5.00 -12.96
C VAL A 102 -15.77 5.11 -11.86
N PHE A 103 -15.46 4.60 -10.68
CA PHE A 103 -16.24 4.77 -9.46
C PHE A 103 -15.74 5.99 -8.68
N THR A 104 -16.68 6.84 -8.26
CA THR A 104 -16.41 8.03 -7.45
C THR A 104 -17.14 7.95 -6.11
N ALA A 105 -16.44 8.29 -5.03
CA ALA A 105 -17.03 8.53 -3.72
C ALA A 105 -16.86 10.01 -3.32
N SER A 106 -17.56 10.44 -2.27
CA SER A 106 -17.47 11.81 -1.75
C SER A 106 -16.19 12.10 -0.95
N ASP A 107 -15.52 11.05 -0.46
CA ASP A 107 -14.36 11.14 0.42
C ASP A 107 -13.44 9.90 0.27
N TYR A 108 -12.34 9.86 1.04
CA TYR A 108 -11.38 8.76 0.98
C TYR A 108 -11.93 7.47 1.60
N ALA A 109 -12.80 7.56 2.62
CA ALA A 109 -13.35 6.41 3.31
C ALA A 109 -14.29 5.61 2.39
N GLY A 110 -15.10 6.26 1.57
CA GLY A 110 -15.96 5.60 0.60
C GLY A 110 -15.20 4.78 -0.45
N ILE A 111 -14.03 5.24 -0.90
CA ILE A 111 -13.15 4.45 -1.80
C ILE A 111 -12.55 3.24 -1.07
N VAL A 112 -12.08 3.43 0.17
CA VAL A 112 -11.51 2.35 0.99
C VAL A 112 -12.57 1.28 1.29
N GLN A 113 -13.77 1.68 1.71
CA GLN A 113 -14.91 0.80 1.94
C GLN A 113 -15.34 0.06 0.67
N ALA A 114 -15.44 0.76 -0.46
CA ALA A 114 -15.80 0.13 -1.74
C ALA A 114 -14.78 -0.92 -2.19
N LEU A 115 -13.48 -0.72 -1.96
CA LEU A 115 -12.45 -1.72 -2.26
C LEU A 115 -12.54 -2.90 -1.28
N SER A 116 -12.63 -2.63 0.03
CA SER A 116 -12.76 -3.64 1.07
C SER A 116 -14.03 -4.49 0.98
N ALA A 117 -15.11 -3.96 0.39
CA ALA A 117 -16.35 -4.68 0.11
C ALA A 117 -16.38 -5.35 -1.28
N GLY A 118 -15.32 -5.24 -2.08
CA GLY A 118 -15.27 -5.77 -3.45
C GLY A 118 -16.24 -5.09 -4.43
N HIS A 119 -16.73 -3.89 -4.12
CA HIS A 119 -17.56 -3.07 -5.01
C HIS A 119 -16.73 -2.37 -6.10
N ILE A 120 -15.43 -2.17 -5.84
CA ILE A 120 -14.42 -1.83 -6.84
C ILE A 120 -13.27 -2.84 -6.80
N HIS A 121 -12.55 -2.97 -7.90
CA HIS A 121 -11.49 -3.96 -8.10
C HIS A 121 -10.09 -3.33 -8.09
N LEU A 122 -10.02 -2.02 -8.34
CA LEU A 122 -8.80 -1.21 -8.36
C LEU A 122 -9.05 0.06 -7.54
N GLY A 123 -8.32 0.22 -6.43
CA GLY A 123 -8.37 1.42 -5.60
C GLY A 123 -7.00 2.09 -5.54
N ARG A 124 -6.86 3.27 -6.15
CA ARG A 124 -5.65 4.09 -6.01
C ARG A 124 -5.67 4.83 -4.67
N MET A 125 -4.64 4.67 -3.86
CA MET A 125 -4.60 5.19 -2.49
C MET A 125 -3.19 5.45 -1.97
N GLY A 126 -3.08 6.23 -0.89
CA GLY A 126 -1.86 6.36 -0.09
C GLY A 126 -1.79 5.29 1.00
N GLY A 127 -0.60 5.06 1.55
CA GLY A 127 -0.33 4.01 2.55
C GLY A 127 -1.23 4.04 3.79
N ALA A 128 -1.72 5.21 4.23
CA ALA A 128 -2.66 5.33 5.34
C ALA A 128 -4.09 4.85 5.02
N ALA A 129 -4.58 5.11 3.81
CA ALA A 129 -5.88 4.64 3.34
C ALA A 129 -5.83 3.13 3.04
N TYR A 130 -4.71 2.64 2.50
CA TYR A 130 -4.42 1.21 2.44
C TYR A 130 -4.39 0.57 3.84
N ALA A 131 -3.70 1.20 4.80
CA ALA A 131 -3.64 0.70 6.17
C ALA A 131 -5.03 0.64 6.85
N ALA A 132 -5.86 1.67 6.66
CA ALA A 132 -7.24 1.66 7.15
C ALA A 132 -8.02 0.47 6.56
N GLY A 133 -8.06 0.35 5.22
CA GLY A 133 -8.76 -0.76 4.56
C GLY A 133 -8.21 -2.14 4.93
N TYR A 134 -6.89 -2.28 5.04
CA TYR A 134 -6.24 -3.53 5.44
C TYR A 134 -6.62 -3.95 6.87
N ILE A 135 -6.62 -3.02 7.83
CA ILE A 135 -7.00 -3.31 9.22
C ILE A 135 -8.52 -3.61 9.30
N ASP A 136 -9.36 -2.77 8.70
CA ASP A 136 -10.81 -2.87 8.82
C ASP A 136 -11.41 -4.08 8.08
N SER A 137 -10.80 -4.48 6.97
CA SER A 137 -11.18 -5.71 6.22
C SER A 137 -10.46 -6.99 6.69
N LYS A 138 -9.59 -6.91 7.72
CA LYS A 138 -8.75 -8.03 8.20
C LYS A 138 -7.91 -8.67 7.07
N ALA A 139 -7.08 -7.86 6.43
CA ALA A 139 -6.26 -8.20 5.26
C ALA A 139 -7.03 -8.51 3.96
N GLY A 140 -8.26 -8.02 3.84
CA GLY A 140 -9.11 -8.17 2.65
C GLY A 140 -8.74 -7.30 1.44
N ILE A 141 -7.72 -6.44 1.54
CA ILE A 141 -7.12 -5.72 0.40
C ILE A 141 -5.59 -5.84 0.37
N GLU A 142 -5.01 -5.84 -0.82
CA GLU A 142 -3.56 -5.99 -1.03
C GLU A 142 -2.98 -5.01 -2.07
N PRO A 143 -1.69 -4.64 -1.99
CA PRO A 143 -1.03 -3.83 -3.01
C PRO A 143 -0.77 -4.60 -4.31
N LEU A 144 -0.90 -3.91 -5.44
CA LEU A 144 -0.58 -4.42 -6.77
C LEU A 144 0.65 -3.71 -7.35
N VAL A 145 0.56 -2.39 -7.52
CA VAL A 145 1.65 -1.54 -8.06
C VAL A 145 1.74 -0.20 -7.35
N MET A 146 2.92 0.42 -7.40
CA MET A 146 3.22 1.78 -6.93
C MET A 146 3.71 2.64 -8.10
N ASN A 147 3.36 3.93 -8.16
CA ASN A 147 3.90 4.83 -9.17
C ASN A 147 5.35 5.22 -8.87
N VAL A 148 6.17 5.42 -9.90
CA VAL A 148 7.59 5.78 -9.76
C VAL A 148 7.85 7.14 -10.41
N GLU A 149 8.50 8.05 -9.69
CA GLU A 149 8.81 9.39 -10.15
C GLU A 149 9.70 9.37 -11.42
N PRO A 150 9.72 10.45 -12.24
CA PRO A 150 10.52 10.51 -13.47
C PRO A 150 12.01 10.22 -13.24
N ASN A 151 12.56 10.62 -12.09
CA ASN A 151 13.94 10.37 -11.68
C ASN A 151 14.21 8.95 -11.10
N GLY A 152 13.22 8.05 -11.12
CA GLY A 152 13.31 6.71 -10.50
C GLY A 152 13.02 6.69 -8.98
N GLY A 153 12.72 7.84 -8.38
CA GLY A 153 12.32 7.94 -6.98
C GLY A 153 11.01 7.22 -6.69
N LYS A 154 10.89 6.62 -5.50
CA LYS A 154 9.74 5.79 -5.09
C LYS A 154 8.96 6.39 -3.92
N GLY A 155 9.05 7.70 -3.77
CA GLY A 155 8.48 8.40 -2.63
C GLY A 155 8.47 9.92 -2.74
N TYR A 156 7.78 10.52 -1.79
CA TYR A 156 7.41 11.93 -1.73
C TYR A 156 7.42 12.42 -0.27
N PHE A 157 7.11 13.69 -0.04
CA PHE A 157 7.09 14.29 1.30
C PHE A 157 5.70 14.78 1.70
N SER A 158 5.40 14.66 3.00
CA SER A 158 4.45 15.56 3.66
C SER A 158 5.17 16.89 3.93
N VAL A 159 4.48 17.99 3.70
CA VAL A 159 4.97 19.36 3.94
C VAL A 159 3.93 20.15 4.71
N LEU A 160 4.37 20.88 5.75
CA LEU A 160 3.56 21.90 6.42
C LEU A 160 3.79 23.23 5.72
N ILE A 161 2.74 23.78 5.13
CA ILE A 161 2.79 25.06 4.42
C ILE A 161 2.11 26.19 5.21
N VAL A 162 2.63 27.39 5.05
CA VAL A 162 2.07 28.69 5.47
C VAL A 162 2.12 29.64 4.27
N ARG A 163 1.48 30.82 4.34
CA ARG A 163 1.67 31.87 3.31
C ARG A 163 3.11 32.42 3.36
N ALA A 164 3.70 32.73 2.21
CA ALA A 164 5.06 33.29 2.17
C ALA A 164 5.18 34.67 2.84
N ASP A 165 4.12 35.48 2.85
CA ASP A 165 4.07 36.78 3.54
C ASP A 165 3.76 36.67 5.05
N SER A 166 3.44 35.47 5.55
CA SER A 166 3.25 35.24 6.99
C SER A 166 4.58 35.33 7.75
N PRO A 167 4.56 35.73 9.03
CA PRO A 167 5.78 35.77 9.85
C PRO A 167 6.32 34.38 10.21
N TYR A 168 5.53 33.32 10.02
CA TYR A 168 5.83 31.95 10.42
C TYR A 168 6.93 31.33 9.54
N LYS A 169 7.95 30.76 10.16
CA LYS A 169 9.16 30.20 9.51
C LYS A 169 9.48 28.78 9.97
N SER A 170 9.03 28.37 11.15
CA SER A 170 9.13 26.98 11.63
C SER A 170 7.79 26.48 12.20
N LEU A 171 7.78 25.26 12.75
CA LEU A 171 6.63 24.68 13.44
C LEU A 171 6.32 25.43 14.76
N GLU A 172 7.36 25.93 15.42
CA GLU A 172 7.30 26.62 16.71
C GLU A 172 6.48 27.92 16.65
N ASP A 173 6.55 28.63 15.53
CA ASP A 173 5.78 29.86 15.27
C ASP A 173 4.27 29.61 15.17
N LEU A 174 3.85 28.36 14.97
CA LEU A 174 2.46 27.95 14.77
C LEU A 174 1.71 27.58 16.06
N LYS A 175 2.36 27.73 17.23
CA LYS A 175 1.69 27.57 18.52
C LYS A 175 0.56 28.60 18.67
N GLY A 176 -0.65 28.11 18.99
CA GLY A 176 -1.87 28.92 19.06
C GLY A 176 -2.44 29.33 17.69
N LYS A 177 -1.93 28.78 16.58
CA LYS A 177 -2.41 29.05 15.22
C LYS A 177 -3.36 27.97 14.72
N THR A 178 -3.94 28.17 13.55
CA THR A 178 -4.89 27.22 12.93
C THR A 178 -4.19 26.26 11.97
N LEU A 179 -4.65 25.00 11.94
CA LEU A 179 -4.05 23.92 11.16
C LEU A 179 -5.09 23.16 10.30
N GLY A 180 -4.79 23.03 9.00
CA GLY A 180 -5.51 22.16 8.08
C GLY A 180 -4.91 20.75 7.94
N TRP A 181 -5.69 19.74 8.29
CA TRP A 181 -5.52 18.35 7.86
C TRP A 181 -6.28 18.11 6.55
N ALA A 182 -5.80 17.22 5.68
CA ALA A 182 -6.48 16.95 4.42
C ALA A 182 -7.73 16.06 4.62
N ASP A 183 -7.51 14.82 5.05
CA ASP A 183 -8.52 13.78 5.25
C ASP A 183 -8.05 12.81 6.37
N PRO A 184 -8.92 12.23 7.21
CA PRO A 184 -8.55 11.30 8.28
C PRO A 184 -7.79 10.03 7.85
N ASN A 185 -7.87 9.66 6.57
CA ASN A 185 -7.16 8.54 5.94
C ASN A 185 -6.02 9.02 5.01
N SER A 186 -5.73 10.32 4.95
CA SER A 186 -4.59 10.84 4.18
C SER A 186 -3.25 10.46 4.84
N THR A 187 -2.28 10.07 4.02
CA THR A 187 -0.95 9.64 4.50
C THR A 187 -0.09 10.84 4.86
N SER A 188 0.10 11.76 3.91
CA SER A 188 0.85 13.01 4.07
C SER A 188 0.01 14.15 4.66
N GLY A 189 -1.31 14.11 4.52
CA GLY A 189 -2.22 15.14 5.03
C GLY A 189 -2.79 14.85 6.41
N TYR A 190 -2.48 13.69 7.01
CA TYR A 190 -2.82 13.39 8.39
C TYR A 190 -1.88 12.36 9.06
N LEU A 191 -1.81 11.10 8.61
CA LEU A 191 -1.19 10.02 9.40
C LEU A 191 0.28 10.26 9.75
N VAL A 192 1.13 10.55 8.75
CA VAL A 192 2.57 10.78 8.94
C VAL A 192 2.85 12.06 9.76
N PRO A 193 2.28 13.24 9.45
CA PRO A 193 2.53 14.43 10.27
C PRO A 193 1.91 14.32 11.68
N ASN A 194 0.75 13.70 11.86
CA ASN A 194 0.16 13.51 13.19
C ASN A 194 1.01 12.58 14.07
N ALA A 195 1.63 11.54 13.48
CA ALA A 195 2.62 10.72 14.17
C ALA A 195 3.88 11.54 14.51
N ALA A 196 4.43 12.29 13.56
CA ALA A 196 5.63 13.11 13.80
C ALA A 196 5.44 14.20 14.87
N LEU A 197 4.27 14.84 14.93
CA LEU A 197 3.93 15.78 16.01
C LEU A 197 3.87 15.06 17.37
N ARG A 198 3.15 13.94 17.46
CA ARG A 198 3.07 13.12 18.69
C ARG A 198 4.46 12.68 19.16
N ASP A 199 5.31 12.25 18.24
CA ASP A 199 6.65 11.74 18.53
C ASP A 199 7.62 12.88 18.94
N ALA A 200 7.32 14.13 18.55
CA ALA A 200 7.93 15.36 19.06
C ALA A 200 7.27 15.88 20.37
N GLY A 201 6.35 15.14 20.98
CA GLY A 201 5.64 15.52 22.20
C GLY A 201 4.52 16.56 22.01
N ILE A 202 4.17 16.88 20.76
CA ILE A 202 3.16 17.88 20.41
C ILE A 202 1.78 17.22 20.31
N ASP A 203 0.88 17.57 21.23
CA ASP A 203 -0.56 17.30 21.13
C ASP A 203 -1.22 18.38 20.25
N PRO A 204 -1.72 18.05 19.04
CA PRO A 204 -2.27 19.06 18.13
C PRO A 204 -3.51 19.78 18.69
N GLN A 205 -4.28 19.18 19.59
CA GLN A 205 -5.47 19.80 20.18
C GLN A 205 -5.15 20.79 21.30
N LYS A 206 -3.91 20.78 21.81
CA LYS A 206 -3.40 21.74 22.81
C LYS A 206 -2.41 22.73 22.22
N TYR A 207 -1.77 22.38 21.10
CA TYR A 207 -0.73 23.19 20.47
C TYR A 207 -1.29 24.22 19.49
N PHE A 208 -2.28 23.84 18.68
CA PHE A 208 -2.97 24.72 17.73
C PHE A 208 -4.25 25.26 18.37
N SER A 209 -4.67 26.47 18.02
CA SER A 209 -5.94 27.04 18.52
C SER A 209 -7.16 26.39 17.88
N ARG A 210 -7.01 25.83 16.67
CA ARG A 210 -8.02 25.00 15.99
C ARG A 210 -7.35 24.12 14.95
N THR A 211 -7.62 22.82 14.98
CA THR A 211 -7.33 21.92 13.85
C THR A 211 -8.61 21.56 13.11
N VAL A 212 -8.59 21.50 11.78
CA VAL A 212 -9.75 21.07 10.97
C VAL A 212 -9.34 20.05 9.91
N PHE A 213 -10.26 19.17 9.52
CA PHE A 213 -10.14 18.46 8.24
C PHE A 213 -10.80 19.31 7.16
N SER A 214 -10.02 19.76 6.17
CA SER A 214 -10.51 20.64 5.10
C SER A 214 -11.21 19.89 3.96
N GLY A 215 -11.12 18.56 3.95
CA GLY A 215 -11.62 17.74 2.85
C GLY A 215 -10.70 17.75 1.64
N GLY A 216 -9.38 17.76 1.84
CA GLY A 216 -8.41 17.46 0.78
C GLY A 216 -7.16 18.35 0.74
N HIS A 217 -6.22 17.96 -0.12
CA HIS A 217 -4.93 18.64 -0.27
C HIS A 217 -5.05 20.00 -1.00
N GLU A 218 -5.98 20.12 -1.95
CA GLU A 218 -6.27 21.38 -2.66
C GLU A 218 -6.97 22.39 -1.74
N GLN A 219 -7.92 21.90 -0.94
CA GLN A 219 -8.68 22.62 0.07
C GLN A 219 -7.74 23.18 1.16
N ASN A 220 -6.75 22.39 1.58
CA ASN A 220 -5.67 22.82 2.47
C ASN A 220 -4.83 23.97 1.88
N VAL A 221 -4.35 23.85 0.62
CA VAL A 221 -3.56 24.91 -0.03
C VAL A 221 -4.39 26.19 -0.20
N PHE A 222 -5.63 26.08 -0.67
CA PHE A 222 -6.52 27.24 -0.78
C PHE A 222 -6.86 27.88 0.58
N GLY A 223 -7.00 27.09 1.65
CA GLY A 223 -7.24 27.63 2.99
C GLY A 223 -6.09 28.48 3.51
N VAL A 224 -4.85 28.04 3.26
CA VAL A 224 -3.64 28.82 3.56
C VAL A 224 -3.55 30.07 2.69
N LEU A 225 -3.66 29.95 1.36
CA LEU A 225 -3.61 31.10 0.44
C LEU A 225 -4.65 32.18 0.79
N LYS A 226 -5.89 31.76 1.14
CA LYS A 226 -6.99 32.66 1.52
C LYS A 226 -6.91 33.18 2.98
N GLY A 227 -5.94 32.71 3.77
CA GLY A 227 -5.81 33.10 5.18
C GLY A 227 -6.92 32.58 6.11
N THR A 228 -7.72 31.60 5.67
CA THR A 228 -8.70 30.93 6.54
C THR A 228 -8.08 29.82 7.40
N LEU A 229 -6.83 29.46 7.07
CA LEU A 229 -5.90 28.67 7.85
C LEU A 229 -4.54 29.40 7.89
N ASP A 230 -3.90 29.43 9.06
CA ASP A 230 -2.50 29.89 9.19
C ASP A 230 -1.54 28.90 8.52
N SER A 231 -1.84 27.60 8.66
CA SER A 231 -1.00 26.50 8.21
C SER A 231 -1.81 25.28 7.76
N ALA A 232 -1.23 24.44 6.89
CA ALA A 232 -1.86 23.19 6.48
C ALA A 232 -0.86 22.12 5.98
N PHE A 233 -1.18 20.84 6.19
CA PHE A 233 -0.38 19.73 5.66
C PHE A 233 -0.77 19.34 4.23
N THR A 234 0.20 19.33 3.33
CA THR A 234 0.01 18.88 1.94
C THR A 234 1.22 18.06 1.46
N TRP A 235 1.37 17.86 0.15
CA TRP A 235 2.41 16.95 -0.38
C TRP A 235 3.04 17.40 -1.70
N THR A 236 4.31 17.00 -1.86
CA THR A 236 5.13 17.20 -3.05
C THR A 236 6.13 16.06 -3.17
N SER A 237 6.50 15.66 -4.39
CA SER A 237 7.70 14.84 -4.61
C SER A 237 8.97 15.70 -4.67
N PRO A 238 10.18 15.10 -4.64
CA PRO A 238 11.45 15.83 -4.70
C PRO A 238 11.53 16.72 -5.95
N GLY A 239 11.90 17.99 -5.78
CA GLY A 239 11.98 18.97 -6.87
C GLY A 239 10.61 19.34 -7.49
N HIS A 240 9.51 19.07 -6.79
CA HIS A 240 8.14 19.44 -7.20
C HIS A 240 7.70 18.84 -8.56
N GLN A 241 8.25 17.67 -8.92
CA GLN A 241 7.95 16.97 -10.18
C GLN A 241 6.55 16.36 -10.21
N SER A 242 6.02 15.96 -9.05
CA SER A 242 4.64 15.52 -8.83
C SER A 242 4.11 16.01 -7.47
N GLY A 243 2.83 15.76 -7.20
CA GLY A 243 2.15 16.17 -5.96
C GLY A 243 1.24 17.38 -6.10
N GLN A 244 0.60 17.78 -4.99
CA GLN A 244 -0.40 18.85 -5.00
C GLN A 244 0.17 20.17 -5.55
N PHE A 245 1.43 20.47 -5.23
CA PHE A 245 2.13 21.65 -5.78
C PHE A 245 2.17 21.63 -7.31
N ARG A 246 2.58 20.50 -7.92
CA ARG A 246 2.62 20.32 -9.38
C ARG A 246 1.23 20.46 -10.00
N ILE A 247 0.25 19.74 -9.46
CA ILE A 247 -1.15 19.75 -9.92
C ILE A 247 -1.74 21.17 -9.92
N MET A 248 -1.46 21.97 -8.88
CA MET A 248 -1.97 23.34 -8.79
C MET A 248 -1.16 24.32 -9.65
N MET A 249 0.15 24.15 -9.78
CA MET A 249 0.97 24.92 -10.72
C MET A 249 0.54 24.69 -12.18
N ASP A 250 0.29 23.44 -12.60
CA ASP A 250 -0.19 23.10 -13.95
C ASP A 250 -1.56 23.72 -14.27
N ARG A 251 -2.37 23.99 -13.24
CA ARG A 251 -3.69 24.63 -13.35
C ARG A 251 -3.64 26.15 -13.13
N GLY A 252 -2.47 26.74 -12.88
CA GLY A 252 -2.30 28.17 -12.57
C GLY A 252 -2.89 28.61 -11.22
N LEU A 253 -3.13 27.68 -10.29
CA LEU A 253 -3.82 27.87 -9.01
C LEU A 253 -2.88 28.10 -7.82
N LEU A 254 -1.57 28.02 -8.05
CA LEU A 254 -0.51 28.20 -7.05
C LEU A 254 0.78 28.67 -7.75
N LYS A 255 1.45 29.68 -7.21
CA LYS A 255 2.89 29.89 -7.41
C LYS A 255 3.61 29.42 -6.14
N LEU A 256 4.81 28.86 -6.27
CA LEU A 256 5.57 28.45 -5.08
C LEU A 256 5.93 29.66 -4.18
N ASP A 257 6.14 30.83 -4.77
CA ASP A 257 6.42 32.08 -4.04
C ASP A 257 5.25 32.60 -3.20
N ASP A 258 4.03 32.07 -3.39
CA ASP A 258 2.85 32.43 -2.57
C ASP A 258 2.89 31.71 -1.20
N ILE A 259 3.71 30.66 -1.04
CA ILE A 259 3.75 29.77 0.13
C ILE A 259 5.18 29.57 0.69
N ARG A 260 5.27 29.14 1.95
CA ARG A 260 6.51 28.68 2.59
C ARG A 260 6.29 27.31 3.22
N THR A 261 7.16 26.36 2.94
CA THR A 261 7.25 25.11 3.71
C THR A 261 8.02 25.38 5.00
N VAL A 262 7.42 25.08 6.16
CA VAL A 262 8.02 25.29 7.50
C VAL A 262 8.35 23.98 8.23
N TRP A 263 7.90 22.85 7.71
CA TRP A 263 8.29 21.50 8.14
C TRP A 263 8.14 20.52 6.96
N GLN A 264 8.98 19.49 6.92
CA GLN A 264 8.92 18.41 5.93
C GLN A 264 9.16 17.05 6.60
N SER A 265 8.45 16.00 6.17
CA SER A 265 8.66 14.64 6.64
C SER A 265 9.94 14.00 6.08
N PRO A 266 10.39 12.87 6.66
CA PRO A 266 11.14 11.85 5.92
C PRO A 266 10.40 11.39 4.65
N LEU A 267 11.09 10.69 3.75
CA LEU A 267 10.50 10.20 2.51
C LEU A 267 9.40 9.16 2.76
N ILE A 268 8.21 9.40 2.21
CA ILE A 268 7.02 8.54 2.29
C ILE A 268 6.95 7.71 1.01
N ALA A 269 6.76 6.39 1.10
CA ALA A 269 6.57 5.53 -0.08
C ALA A 269 5.35 5.99 -0.92
N ASN A 270 5.52 5.99 -2.25
CA ASN A 270 4.55 6.56 -3.20
C ASN A 270 3.15 5.91 -3.14
N PRO A 271 2.11 6.59 -3.64
CA PRO A 271 0.78 6.02 -3.80
C PRO A 271 0.77 4.68 -4.56
N LEU A 272 -0.15 3.81 -4.15
CA LEU A 272 -0.36 2.48 -4.73
C LEU A 272 -1.71 2.39 -5.45
N TRP A 273 -1.79 1.44 -6.39
CA TRP A 273 -3.05 0.78 -6.72
C TRP A 273 -3.15 -0.51 -5.90
N ALA A 274 -4.25 -0.65 -5.17
CA ALA A 274 -4.61 -1.83 -4.38
C ALA A 274 -5.80 -2.57 -5.02
N ILE A 275 -5.91 -3.87 -4.73
CA ILE A 275 -6.99 -4.76 -5.18
C ILE A 275 -7.59 -5.52 -3.98
N PRO A 276 -8.80 -6.09 -4.08
CA PRO A 276 -9.32 -7.03 -3.09
C PRO A 276 -8.45 -8.30 -3.03
N SER A 277 -8.13 -8.80 -1.83
CA SER A 277 -7.26 -9.98 -1.63
C SER A 277 -7.86 -11.31 -2.13
N ASN A 278 -9.12 -11.30 -2.59
CA ASN A 278 -9.79 -12.44 -3.23
C ASN A 278 -9.88 -12.29 -4.76
N THR A 279 -9.12 -11.38 -5.36
CA THR A 279 -8.97 -11.24 -6.82
C THR A 279 -8.40 -12.54 -7.40
N PRO A 280 -8.97 -13.12 -8.47
CA PRO A 280 -8.43 -14.33 -9.09
C PRO A 280 -6.96 -14.18 -9.50
N PRO A 281 -6.11 -15.23 -9.38
CA PRO A 281 -4.68 -15.13 -9.72
C PRO A 281 -4.42 -14.64 -11.15
N ASP A 282 -5.20 -15.12 -12.13
CA ASP A 282 -5.09 -14.69 -13.52
C ASP A 282 -5.51 -13.22 -13.72
N MET A 283 -6.55 -12.78 -13.01
CA MET A 283 -6.96 -11.36 -13.00
C MET A 283 -5.89 -10.46 -12.36
N ARG A 284 -5.28 -10.91 -11.24
CA ARG A 284 -4.17 -10.21 -10.58
C ARG A 284 -2.96 -10.08 -11.51
N LYS A 285 -2.65 -11.13 -12.27
CA LYS A 285 -1.57 -11.19 -13.26
C LYS A 285 -1.84 -10.25 -14.45
N ASP A 286 -3.04 -10.31 -15.01
CA ASP A 286 -3.46 -9.44 -16.12
C ASP A 286 -3.43 -7.96 -15.73
N LEU A 287 -3.95 -7.61 -14.55
CA LEU A 287 -3.89 -6.26 -14.00
C LEU A 287 -2.44 -5.80 -13.71
N LEU A 288 -1.60 -6.67 -13.15
CA LEU A 288 -0.19 -6.34 -12.90
C LEU A 288 0.54 -5.99 -14.22
N ASN A 289 0.46 -6.89 -15.21
CA ASN A 289 1.09 -6.70 -16.51
C ASN A 289 0.58 -5.42 -17.20
N LEU A 290 -0.73 -5.14 -17.11
CA LEU A 290 -1.34 -3.94 -17.65
C LEU A 290 -0.70 -2.65 -17.10
N PHE A 291 -0.45 -2.58 -15.79
CA PHE A 291 0.19 -1.41 -15.17
C PHE A 291 1.70 -1.31 -15.45
N LEU A 292 2.42 -2.43 -15.51
CA LEU A 292 3.86 -2.44 -15.79
C LEU A 292 4.15 -1.92 -17.21
N GLU A 293 3.36 -2.32 -18.21
CA GLU A 293 3.51 -1.87 -19.60
C GLU A 293 2.88 -0.49 -19.88
N LEU A 294 1.99 0.01 -19.00
CA LEU A 294 1.17 1.21 -19.24
C LEU A 294 1.97 2.45 -19.67
N ALA A 295 3.14 2.71 -19.07
CA ALA A 295 3.94 3.89 -19.41
C ALA A 295 4.66 3.81 -20.77
N LYS A 296 4.94 2.58 -21.24
CA LYS A 296 5.49 2.29 -22.56
C LYS A 296 4.41 2.36 -23.63
N ASP A 297 3.21 1.85 -23.34
CA ASP A 297 2.08 1.83 -24.28
C ASP A 297 1.36 3.19 -24.37
N ASN A 298 1.20 3.91 -23.27
CA ASN A 298 0.65 5.27 -23.27
C ASN A 298 1.04 6.08 -22.01
N MET A 299 2.09 6.89 -22.12
CA MET A 299 2.57 7.74 -21.03
C MET A 299 1.50 8.72 -20.50
N ALA A 300 0.61 9.26 -21.34
CA ALA A 300 -0.43 10.20 -20.87
C ALA A 300 -1.45 9.50 -19.95
N ILE A 301 -1.80 8.24 -20.24
CA ILE A 301 -2.66 7.42 -19.38
C ILE A 301 -1.89 6.98 -18.13
N ALA A 302 -0.58 6.72 -18.22
CA ALA A 302 0.27 6.47 -17.06
C ALA A 302 0.34 7.66 -16.09
N GLU A 303 0.53 8.88 -16.60
CA GLU A 303 0.52 10.11 -15.80
C GLU A 303 -0.86 10.37 -15.16
N ALA A 304 -1.94 10.11 -15.88
CA ALA A 304 -3.30 10.18 -15.33
C ALA A 304 -3.51 9.15 -14.20
N ALA A 305 -3.06 7.91 -14.39
CA ALA A 305 -3.09 6.83 -13.41
C ALA A 305 -2.17 7.08 -12.20
N ALA A 306 -1.10 7.85 -12.36
CA ALA A 306 -0.21 8.28 -11.28
C ALA A 306 -0.71 9.56 -10.56
N GLN A 307 -1.65 10.31 -11.15
CA GLN A 307 -1.99 11.70 -10.79
C GLN A 307 -0.79 12.66 -10.85
N GLY A 308 0.09 12.51 -11.84
CA GLY A 308 1.27 13.38 -11.99
C GLY A 308 2.32 12.78 -12.92
N LYS A 309 3.45 13.48 -13.08
CA LYS A 309 4.58 12.96 -13.86
C LYS A 309 5.13 11.67 -13.23
N THR A 310 5.41 10.69 -14.08
CA THR A 310 5.82 9.33 -13.69
C THR A 310 6.75 8.75 -14.77
N ARG A 311 7.56 7.75 -14.41
CA ARG A 311 8.21 6.86 -15.39
C ARG A 311 7.44 5.55 -15.62
N GLY A 312 6.35 5.34 -14.88
CA GLY A 312 5.55 4.12 -14.88
C GLY A 312 5.37 3.53 -13.49
N PHE A 313 5.15 2.22 -13.43
CA PHE A 313 4.72 1.52 -12.23
C PHE A 313 5.65 0.34 -11.93
N GLU A 314 5.79 0.02 -10.65
CA GLU A 314 6.55 -1.15 -10.18
C GLU A 314 5.69 -1.99 -9.22
N ALA A 315 5.90 -3.30 -9.22
CA ALA A 315 5.22 -4.23 -8.33
C ALA A 315 5.58 -3.99 -6.85
N VAL A 316 4.60 -4.07 -5.97
CA VAL A 316 4.75 -3.85 -4.52
C VAL A 316 3.92 -4.86 -3.72
N SER A 317 4.21 -4.99 -2.42
CA SER A 317 3.52 -5.91 -1.52
C SER A 317 3.15 -5.23 -0.20
N HIS A 318 2.49 -5.95 0.71
CA HIS A 318 2.16 -5.46 2.05
C HIS A 318 3.40 -4.90 2.79
N GLU A 319 4.57 -5.55 2.68
CA GLU A 319 5.80 -5.11 3.33
C GLU A 319 6.23 -3.69 2.91
N THR A 320 5.91 -3.25 1.68
CA THR A 320 6.16 -1.87 1.21
C THR A 320 5.37 -0.81 2.00
N TYR A 321 4.22 -1.17 2.57
CA TYR A 321 3.30 -0.25 3.25
C TYR A 321 3.06 -0.58 4.73
N LYS A 322 3.67 -1.65 5.24
CA LYS A 322 3.55 -2.18 6.62
C LYS A 322 3.78 -1.12 7.70
N THR A 323 4.74 -0.21 7.49
CA THR A 323 5.00 0.91 8.42
C THR A 323 3.76 1.79 8.64
N PHE A 324 2.95 2.03 7.60
CA PHE A 324 1.70 2.79 7.74
C PHE A 324 0.62 2.00 8.49
N VAL A 325 0.62 0.66 8.37
CA VAL A 325 -0.25 -0.22 9.14
C VAL A 325 0.09 -0.14 10.63
N THR A 326 1.37 -0.24 10.99
CA THR A 326 1.84 -0.06 12.38
C THR A 326 1.47 1.31 12.95
N ILE A 327 1.75 2.40 12.22
CA ILE A 327 1.41 3.76 12.68
C ILE A 327 -0.11 3.94 12.83
N ALA A 328 -0.91 3.42 11.88
CA ALA A 328 -2.36 3.50 11.93
C ALA A 328 -2.96 2.68 13.09
N GLU A 329 -2.43 1.48 13.34
CA GLU A 329 -2.78 0.69 14.52
C GLU A 329 -2.46 1.43 15.82
N ASP A 330 -1.27 1.99 15.96
CA ASP A 330 -0.84 2.63 17.21
C ASP A 330 -1.61 3.93 17.47
N GLN A 331 -1.96 4.67 16.41
CA GLN A 331 -2.89 5.79 16.49
C GLN A 331 -4.33 5.37 16.83
N ARG A 332 -4.77 4.17 16.40
CA ARG A 332 -6.06 3.58 16.81
C ARG A 332 -6.03 3.10 18.26
N LYS A 333 -4.89 2.57 18.74
CA LYS A 333 -4.67 2.16 20.15
C LYS A 333 -4.64 3.39 21.08
N SER A 334 -3.98 4.48 20.68
CA SER A 334 -3.86 5.69 21.53
C SER A 334 -5.17 6.47 21.69
N ARG A 335 -6.11 6.34 20.74
CA ARG A 335 -7.48 6.93 20.82
C ARG A 335 -8.46 6.13 21.70
N ARG A 336 -8.03 4.98 22.25
CA ARG A 336 -8.84 4.11 23.14
C ARG A 336 -8.37 4.15 24.60
N ARG A 337 -7.54 5.14 24.94
CA ARG A 337 -6.98 5.40 26.26
C ARG A 337 -7.36 6.83 26.68
#